data_AF-A0A4S4MXF6-F1
#
_entry.id   AF-A0A4S4MXF6-F1
#
_cell.length_a   1.000
_cell.length_b   1.000
_cell.length_c   1.000
_cell.angle_alpha   90.00
_cell.angle_beta   90.00
_cell.angle_gamma   90.00
#
_symmetry.space_group_name_H-M   'P 1'
#
loop_
_entity.id
_entity.type
_entity.pdbx_description
1 polymer ?
#
loop_
_entity_poly.entity_id
_entity_poly.type
_entity_poly.pdbx_seq_one_letter_code
_entity_poly.pdbx_strand_id
1 'polypeptide(L)'
;MHPAAIVARRVAGRRAATLASSHARTYASPAVTHAKEEVDPQLADYPQLPNVSKQYRDPRAKYDDWQMRRNFGEPLHERDELFSMWGPDIPVVPPQTALYQLGIAVLAFVAFGTVVNYALVPKRLAIPREYPHSGLVTELGGLEENKAREESLEEEE
;
A
#
# COMPACT_ATOMS: atom_id res chain seq x y z
N MET A 1 30.77 -46.36 36.07
CA MET A 1 30.32 -44.98 35.80
C MET A 1 31.01 -44.50 34.54
N HIS A 2 30.33 -44.51 33.39
CA HIS A 2 30.86 -44.01 32.12
C HIS A 2 30.21 -42.66 31.80
N PRO A 3 30.95 -41.59 31.47
CA PRO A 3 30.35 -40.37 30.98
C PRO A 3 30.03 -40.50 29.49
N ALA A 4 28.76 -40.37 29.13
CA ALA A 4 28.30 -40.24 27.75
C ALA A 4 28.59 -38.82 27.24
N ALA A 5 29.38 -38.70 26.18
CA ALA A 5 29.66 -37.44 25.51
C ALA A 5 28.45 -37.03 24.65
N ILE A 6 27.86 -35.88 24.95
CA ILE A 6 26.77 -35.28 24.16
C ILE A 6 27.40 -34.62 22.92
N VAL A 7 27.23 -35.23 21.75
CA VAL A 7 27.64 -34.66 20.47
C VAL A 7 26.57 -33.67 20.01
N ALA A 8 26.86 -32.38 20.16
CA ALA A 8 26.01 -31.31 19.64
C ALA A 8 26.20 -31.18 18.11
N ARG A 9 25.25 -31.72 17.34
CA ARG A 9 25.22 -31.59 15.87
C ARG A 9 24.63 -30.23 15.49
N ARG A 10 25.47 -29.24 15.19
CA ARG A 10 25.02 -27.96 14.62
C ARG A 10 24.61 -28.16 13.16
N VAL A 11 23.30 -28.12 12.90
CA VAL A 11 22.76 -28.07 11.52
C VAL A 11 22.90 -26.64 11.02
N ALA A 12 23.90 -26.40 10.17
CA ALA A 12 24.01 -25.16 9.42
C ALA A 12 23.00 -25.17 8.26
N GLY A 13 21.79 -24.67 8.52
CA GLY A 13 20.81 -24.41 7.47
C GLY A 13 21.31 -23.28 6.56
N ARG A 14 21.72 -23.62 5.34
CA ARG A 14 21.99 -22.65 4.27
C ARG A 14 20.70 -21.91 3.95
N ARG A 15 20.58 -20.65 4.38
CA ARG A 15 19.55 -19.74 3.86
C ARG A 15 19.93 -19.36 2.43
N ALA A 16 19.34 -20.03 1.45
CA ALA A 16 19.35 -19.55 0.08
C ALA A 16 18.38 -18.36 0.01
N ALA A 17 18.89 -17.16 0.22
CA ALA A 17 18.15 -15.95 -0.11
C ALA A 17 18.15 -15.80 -1.63
N THR A 18 17.09 -16.24 -2.29
CA THR A 18 16.82 -15.86 -3.67
C THR A 18 16.46 -14.38 -3.67
N LEU A 19 17.43 -13.52 -3.96
CA LEU A 19 17.18 -12.13 -4.33
C LEU A 19 16.45 -12.15 -5.68
N ALA A 20 15.12 -12.27 -5.64
CA ALA A 20 14.30 -11.98 -6.79
C ALA A 20 14.47 -10.49 -7.11
N SER A 21 15.20 -10.19 -8.18
CA SER A 21 15.30 -8.84 -8.74
C SER A 21 13.94 -8.48 -9.33
N SER A 22 13.06 -7.92 -8.50
CA SER A 22 11.86 -7.25 -8.96
C SER A 22 12.28 -6.01 -9.74
N HIS A 23 12.35 -6.14 -11.06
CA HIS A 23 12.34 -4.99 -11.96
C HIS A 23 10.94 -4.37 -11.90
N ALA A 24 10.64 -3.69 -10.80
CA ALA A 24 9.47 -2.83 -10.71
C ALA A 24 9.68 -1.70 -11.70
N ARG A 25 8.96 -1.74 -12.84
CA ARG A 25 8.89 -0.61 -13.77
C ARG A 25 8.29 0.57 -13.01
N THR A 26 9.15 1.47 -12.55
CA THR A 26 8.76 2.67 -11.82
C THR A 26 8.39 3.72 -12.85
N TYR A 27 7.14 3.73 -13.32
CA TYR A 27 6.62 4.83 -14.16
C TYR A 27 6.26 6.07 -13.34
N ALA A 28 6.34 5.99 -12.01
CA ALA A 28 6.23 7.15 -11.14
C ALA A 28 7.62 7.79 -11.02
N SER A 29 7.88 8.81 -11.84
CA SER A 29 8.89 9.80 -11.47
C SER A 29 8.48 10.38 -10.12
N PRO A 30 9.25 10.19 -9.03
CA PRO A 30 8.96 10.91 -7.80
C PRO A 30 9.03 12.41 -8.14
N ALA A 31 7.99 13.16 -7.77
CA ALA A 31 8.03 14.61 -7.83
C ALA A 31 9.28 15.05 -7.04
N VAL A 32 10.16 15.74 -7.77
CA VAL A 32 11.61 15.80 -7.56
C VAL A 32 11.95 16.47 -6.23
N THR A 33 12.79 15.81 -5.43
CA THR A 33 13.61 16.44 -4.40
C THR A 33 14.49 17.50 -5.05
N HIS A 34 14.56 18.72 -4.49
CA HIS A 34 15.38 19.86 -4.90
C HIS A 34 16.88 19.53 -5.12
N ALA A 35 17.20 18.75 -6.16
CA ALA A 35 18.50 18.71 -6.77
C ALA A 35 18.57 19.92 -7.71
N LYS A 36 19.75 20.57 -7.79
CA LYS A 36 20.00 21.70 -8.70
C LYS A 36 19.36 21.41 -10.04
N GLU A 37 18.43 22.28 -10.44
CA GLU A 37 17.67 22.10 -11.67
C GLU A 37 18.63 22.23 -12.84
N GLU A 38 18.96 21.10 -13.47
CA GLU A 38 19.70 21.09 -14.72
C GLU A 38 18.81 21.71 -15.80
N VAL A 39 19.42 22.48 -16.71
CA VAL A 39 18.67 23.12 -17.79
C VAL A 39 18.09 22.03 -18.68
N ASP A 40 16.77 21.96 -18.77
CA ASP A 40 16.08 20.95 -19.57
C ASP A 40 16.46 21.13 -21.05
N PRO A 41 17.16 20.18 -21.68
CA PRO A 41 17.57 20.31 -23.08
C PRO A 41 16.37 20.34 -24.04
N GLN A 42 15.18 19.91 -23.62
CA GLN A 42 13.96 19.94 -24.44
C GLN A 42 13.31 21.32 -24.49
N LEU A 43 13.70 22.22 -23.58
CA LEU A 43 13.05 23.52 -23.41
C LEU A 43 13.51 24.59 -24.43
N ALA A 44 14.62 24.32 -25.13
CA ALA A 44 15.23 25.22 -26.10
C ALA A 44 15.37 26.66 -25.55
N ASP A 45 14.67 27.64 -26.15
CA ASP A 45 14.71 29.06 -25.76
C ASP A 45 13.60 29.47 -24.76
N TYR A 46 12.75 28.52 -24.33
CA TYR A 46 11.68 28.82 -23.38
C TYR A 46 12.26 28.96 -21.96
N PRO A 47 11.79 29.93 -21.15
CA PRO A 47 12.33 30.12 -19.80
C PRO A 47 11.98 28.92 -18.89
N GLN A 48 12.97 28.41 -18.17
CA GLN A 48 12.75 27.38 -17.16
C GLN A 48 12.21 28.02 -15.87
N LEU A 49 10.95 27.74 -15.56
CA LEU A 49 10.31 28.27 -14.36
C LEU A 49 10.55 27.35 -13.15
N PRO A 50 10.51 27.88 -11.92
CA PRO A 50 10.61 27.05 -10.72
C PRO A 50 9.43 26.07 -10.61
N ASN A 51 9.74 24.81 -10.33
CA ASN A 51 8.79 23.70 -10.07
C ASN A 51 7.94 23.89 -8.80
N VAL A 52 7.13 24.94 -8.76
CA VAL A 52 6.28 25.31 -7.61
C VAL A 52 4.84 25.45 -8.09
N SER A 53 3.93 24.71 -7.45
CA SER A 53 2.50 24.80 -7.76
C SER A 53 1.96 26.21 -7.52
N LYS A 54 1.11 26.68 -8.43
CA LYS A 54 0.39 27.96 -8.30
C LYS A 54 -0.52 27.99 -7.08
N GLN A 55 -0.85 26.85 -6.48
CA GLN A 55 -1.61 26.77 -5.23
C GLN A 55 -0.87 27.38 -4.03
N TYR A 56 0.47 27.51 -4.07
CA TYR A 56 1.24 28.22 -3.05
C TYR A 56 1.17 29.75 -3.17
N ARG A 57 0.64 30.28 -4.27
CA ARG A 57 0.48 31.72 -4.45
C ARG A 57 -0.57 32.29 -3.50
N ASP A 58 -0.40 33.54 -3.09
CA ASP A 58 -1.34 34.20 -2.18
C ASP A 58 -2.78 34.18 -2.73
N PRO A 59 -3.72 33.51 -2.07
CA PRO A 59 -5.10 33.43 -2.55
C PRO A 59 -5.84 34.78 -2.52
N ARG A 60 -5.32 35.80 -1.82
CA ARG A 60 -5.97 37.10 -1.65
C ARG A 60 -5.44 38.18 -2.59
N ALA A 61 -4.38 37.89 -3.35
CA ALA A 61 -3.86 38.83 -4.33
C ALA A 61 -4.86 39.03 -5.48
N LYS A 62 -4.79 40.21 -6.12
CA LYS A 62 -5.60 40.52 -7.32
C LYS A 62 -4.88 39.95 -8.53
N TYR A 63 -5.46 38.91 -9.12
CA TYR A 63 -4.99 38.32 -10.38
C TYR A 63 -5.93 38.70 -11.51
N ASP A 64 -5.41 38.81 -12.73
CA ASP A 64 -6.26 38.97 -13.92
C ASP A 64 -7.15 37.72 -14.11
N ASP A 65 -6.58 36.54 -13.89
CA ASP A 65 -7.29 35.27 -13.78
C ASP A 65 -7.24 34.79 -12.31
N TRP A 66 -8.33 35.06 -11.58
CA TRP A 66 -8.48 34.65 -10.18
C TRP A 66 -8.50 33.14 -9.99
N GLN A 67 -9.06 32.39 -10.94
CA GLN A 67 -9.20 30.94 -10.80
C GLN A 67 -7.84 30.26 -10.89
N MET A 68 -7.00 30.70 -11.82
CA MET A 68 -5.67 30.12 -12.06
C MET A 68 -4.56 30.82 -11.26
N ARG A 69 -4.88 31.88 -10.51
CA ARG A 69 -3.92 32.76 -9.81
C ARG A 69 -2.79 33.23 -10.75
N ARG A 70 -3.17 33.75 -11.92
CA ARG A 70 -2.26 34.13 -13.01
C ARG A 70 -2.57 35.55 -13.52
N ASN A 71 -1.50 36.28 -13.87
CA ASN A 71 -1.61 37.59 -14.51
C ASN A 71 -1.40 37.50 -16.02
N PHE A 72 -1.92 38.47 -16.75
CA PHE A 72 -1.74 38.57 -18.19
C PHE A 72 -0.28 38.88 -18.54
N GLY A 73 0.28 38.19 -19.54
CA GLY A 73 1.67 38.35 -19.97
C GLY A 73 2.70 37.61 -19.11
N GLU A 74 2.27 36.91 -18.06
CA GLU A 74 3.14 36.03 -17.27
C GLU A 74 3.55 34.78 -18.10
N PRO A 75 4.84 34.39 -18.14
CA PRO A 75 5.25 33.17 -18.81
C PRO A 75 4.61 31.94 -18.16
N LEU A 76 4.15 30.99 -18.97
CA LEU A 76 3.54 29.76 -18.50
C LEU A 76 4.64 28.79 -18.02
N HIS A 77 4.37 27.94 -17.05
CA HIS A 77 5.32 26.87 -16.72
C HIS A 77 5.30 25.83 -17.85
N GLU A 78 6.46 25.24 -18.19
CA GLU A 78 6.54 24.19 -19.21
C GLU A 78 5.71 22.94 -18.86
N ARG A 79 5.50 22.67 -17.57
CA ARG A 79 4.62 21.60 -17.05
C ARG A 79 3.43 22.20 -16.30
N ASP A 80 2.73 23.14 -16.94
CA ASP A 80 1.60 23.82 -16.32
C ASP A 80 0.51 22.84 -15.87
N GLU A 81 0.30 21.73 -16.56
CA GLU A 81 -0.64 20.68 -16.17
C GLU A 81 -0.39 20.13 -14.75
N LEU A 82 0.86 20.09 -14.31
CA LEU A 82 1.25 19.61 -12.98
C LEU A 82 1.22 20.74 -11.93
N PHE A 83 1.69 21.93 -12.30
CA PHE A 83 1.86 23.06 -11.38
C PHE A 83 0.73 24.10 -11.44
N SER A 84 -0.29 23.88 -12.25
CA SER A 84 -1.49 24.71 -12.31
C SER A 84 -2.39 24.49 -11.08
N MET A 85 -3.40 25.33 -10.95
CA MET A 85 -4.44 25.17 -9.93
C MET A 85 -5.18 23.83 -10.05
N TRP A 86 -5.27 23.29 -11.26
CA TRP A 86 -5.90 22.00 -11.57
C TRP A 86 -5.00 20.78 -11.38
N GLY A 87 -3.73 21.00 -11.02
CA GLY A 87 -2.81 19.93 -10.68
C GLY A 87 -3.18 19.27 -9.34
N PRO A 88 -2.41 18.25 -8.93
CA PRO A 88 -2.52 17.68 -7.59
C PRO A 88 -2.46 18.75 -6.50
N ASP A 89 -3.27 18.58 -5.46
CA ASP A 89 -3.35 19.54 -4.36
C ASP A 89 -2.08 19.55 -3.49
N ILE A 90 -1.75 20.70 -2.91
CA ILE A 90 -0.56 20.88 -2.09
C ILE A 90 -0.70 20.13 -0.76
N PRO A 91 0.30 19.31 -0.38
CA PRO A 91 0.24 18.58 0.87
C PRO A 91 0.45 19.54 2.05
N VAL A 92 -0.49 19.51 3.01
CA VAL A 92 -0.36 20.26 4.28
C VAL A 92 0.73 19.65 5.16
N VAL A 93 0.90 18.33 5.08
CA VAL A 93 1.88 17.55 5.83
C VAL A 93 2.86 16.93 4.85
N PRO A 94 4.19 16.96 5.10
CA PRO A 94 5.16 16.34 4.20
C PRO A 94 4.82 14.87 3.92
N PRO A 95 4.97 14.40 2.67
CA PRO A 95 4.48 13.09 2.25
C PRO A 95 5.11 11.94 3.05
N GLN A 96 6.39 12.06 3.43
CA GLN A 96 7.08 11.08 4.26
C GLN A 96 6.44 10.96 5.65
N THR A 97 6.14 12.09 6.28
CA THR A 97 5.49 12.11 7.59
C THR A 97 4.05 11.61 7.53
N ALA A 98 3.30 11.95 6.47
CA ALA A 98 1.94 11.47 6.26
C ALA A 98 1.90 9.94 6.09
N LEU A 99 2.80 9.39 5.27
CA LEU A 99 2.93 7.94 5.07
C LEU A 99 3.28 7.23 6.38
N TYR A 100 4.22 7.77 7.15
CA TYR A 100 4.63 7.20 8.42
C TYR A 100 3.47 7.16 9.43
N GLN A 101 2.75 8.27 9.58
CA GLN A 101 1.61 8.37 10.50
C GLN A 101 0.47 7.43 10.08
N LEU A 102 0.14 7.39 8.79
CA LEU A 102 -0.87 6.47 8.25
C LEU A 102 -0.45 5.01 8.45
N GLY A 103 0.82 4.69 8.20
CA GLY A 103 1.35 3.35 8.41
C GLY A 103 1.23 2.88 9.85
N ILE A 104 1.55 3.76 10.82
CA ILE A 104 1.37 3.46 12.24
C ILE A 104 -0.11 3.26 12.58
N ALA A 105 -1.00 4.12 12.09
CA ALA A 105 -2.43 4.03 12.39
C ALA A 105 -3.03 2.70 11.88
N VAL A 106 -2.71 2.34 10.63
CA VAL A 106 -3.17 1.07 10.03
C VAL A 106 -2.59 -0.12 10.77
N LEU A 107 -1.29 -0.10 11.07
CA LEU A 107 -0.63 -1.19 11.80
C LEU A 107 -1.24 -1.36 13.19
N ALA A 108 -1.45 -0.26 13.93
CA ALA A 108 -2.05 -0.29 15.25
C ALA A 108 -3.48 -0.86 15.21
N PHE A 109 -4.28 -0.46 14.23
CA PHE A 109 -5.64 -0.95 14.06
C PHE A 109 -5.68 -2.46 13.76
N VAL A 110 -4.85 -2.92 12.82
CA VAL A 110 -4.77 -4.34 12.45
C VAL A 110 -4.18 -5.18 13.60
N ALA A 111 -3.12 -4.70 14.25
CA ALA A 111 -2.53 -5.36 15.41
C ALA A 111 -3.55 -5.50 16.54
N PHE A 112 -4.32 -4.44 16.83
CA PHE A 112 -5.37 -4.50 17.82
C PHE A 112 -6.46 -5.51 17.44
N GLY A 113 -6.98 -5.45 16.21
CA GLY A 113 -8.02 -6.37 15.74
C GLY A 113 -7.57 -7.84 15.76
N THR A 114 -6.34 -8.12 15.37
CA THR A 114 -5.76 -9.47 15.40
C THR A 114 -5.57 -9.97 16.83
N VAL A 115 -5.04 -9.15 17.75
CA VAL A 115 -4.91 -9.52 19.17
C VAL A 115 -6.28 -9.80 19.77
N VAL A 116 -7.28 -8.96 19.52
CA VAL A 116 -8.63 -9.18 20.04
C VAL A 116 -9.20 -10.51 19.51
N ASN A 117 -9.16 -10.73 18.21
CA ASN A 117 -9.75 -11.92 17.59
C ASN A 117 -9.06 -13.22 18.05
N TYR A 118 -7.72 -13.27 18.04
CA TYR A 118 -7.00 -14.51 18.30
C TYR A 118 -6.68 -14.78 19.76
N ALA A 119 -6.51 -13.74 20.59
CA ALA A 119 -6.09 -13.91 21.98
C ALA A 119 -7.21 -13.64 23.00
N LEU A 120 -8.16 -12.77 22.70
CA LEU A 120 -9.17 -12.32 23.68
C LEU A 120 -10.56 -12.91 23.46
N VAL A 121 -10.93 -13.22 22.21
CA VAL A 121 -12.24 -13.83 21.92
C VAL A 121 -12.22 -15.31 22.31
N PRO A 122 -13.10 -15.75 23.24
CA PRO A 122 -13.19 -17.15 23.59
C PRO A 122 -13.75 -17.97 22.43
N LYS A 123 -13.33 -19.23 22.32
CA LYS A 123 -13.93 -20.18 21.38
C LYS A 123 -15.42 -20.32 21.65
N ARG A 124 -16.20 -20.49 20.58
CA ARG A 124 -17.63 -20.73 20.68
C ARG A 124 -17.86 -21.99 21.53
N LEU A 125 -18.65 -21.85 22.59
CA LEU A 125 -18.95 -22.96 23.51
C LEU A 125 -19.86 -24.02 22.86
N ALA A 126 -20.66 -23.61 21.87
CA ALA A 126 -21.55 -24.50 21.15
C ALA A 126 -20.92 -24.95 19.83
N ILE A 127 -21.11 -26.24 19.52
CA ILE A 127 -20.82 -26.82 18.20
C ILE A 127 -21.68 -26.09 17.17
N PRO A 128 -21.15 -25.79 15.96
CA PRO A 128 -21.96 -25.25 14.88
C PRO A 128 -23.16 -26.17 14.60
N ARG A 129 -24.27 -25.60 14.17
CA ARG A 129 -25.46 -26.37 13.83
C ARG A 129 -25.16 -27.29 12.65
N GLU A 130 -25.26 -28.59 12.89
CA GLU A 130 -25.24 -29.59 11.84
C GLU A 130 -26.63 -29.78 11.25
N TYR A 131 -26.66 -30.16 9.98
CA TYR A 131 -27.86 -30.28 9.19
C TYR A 131 -27.89 -31.67 8.52
N PRO A 132 -29.05 -32.36 8.51
CA PRO A 132 -29.16 -33.70 7.90
C PRO A 132 -28.96 -33.64 6.37
N HIS A 133 -28.80 -34.79 5.72
CA HIS A 133 -28.61 -34.91 4.26
C HIS A 133 -27.36 -34.16 3.73
N SER A 134 -26.19 -34.45 4.33
CA SER A 134 -24.89 -33.83 4.01
C SER A 134 -24.92 -32.28 4.02
N GLY A 135 -25.73 -31.65 4.87
CA GLY A 135 -25.84 -30.18 4.92
C GLY A 135 -26.92 -29.57 4.02
N LEU A 136 -28.04 -30.28 3.79
CA LEU A 136 -29.15 -29.84 2.92
C LEU A 136 -28.70 -29.56 1.46
N VAL A 137 -27.76 -30.34 0.92
CA VAL A 137 -27.22 -30.11 -0.43
C VAL A 137 -28.34 -30.08 -1.49
N THR A 138 -29.28 -31.03 -1.43
CA THR A 138 -30.41 -31.12 -2.36
C THR A 138 -31.36 -29.93 -2.22
N GLU A 139 -31.68 -29.54 -0.99
CA GLU A 139 -32.64 -28.46 -0.69
C GLU A 139 -32.08 -27.06 -0.99
N LEU A 140 -30.76 -26.89 -0.92
CA LEU A 140 -30.05 -25.65 -1.25
C LEU A 140 -29.66 -25.55 -2.74
N GLY A 141 -30.10 -26.50 -3.57
CA GLY A 141 -29.86 -26.49 -5.01
C GLY A 141 -28.46 -26.93 -5.42
N GLY A 142 -27.76 -27.67 -4.57
CA GLY A 142 -26.49 -28.30 -4.90
C GLY A 142 -26.68 -29.41 -5.94
N LEU A 143 -26.02 -29.28 -7.09
CA LEU A 143 -25.92 -30.36 -8.07
C LEU A 143 -25.00 -31.45 -7.50
N GLU A 144 -25.38 -32.73 -7.64
CA GLU A 144 -24.60 -33.86 -7.14
C GLU A 144 -23.16 -33.89 -7.69
N GLU A 145 -22.96 -33.36 -8.90
CA GLU A 145 -21.65 -33.23 -9.57
C GLU A 145 -20.71 -32.22 -8.91
N ASN A 146 -21.23 -31.23 -8.18
CA ASN A 146 -20.46 -30.19 -7.49
C ASN A 146 -20.34 -30.44 -5.98
N LYS A 147 -20.71 -31.64 -5.50
CA LYS A 147 -20.62 -31.98 -4.08
C LYS A 147 -19.15 -31.92 -3.65
N ALA A 148 -18.85 -31.13 -2.61
CA ALA A 148 -17.54 -31.15 -1.97
C ALA A 148 -17.27 -32.56 -1.42
N ARG A 149 -16.02 -33.04 -1.52
CA ARG A 149 -15.61 -34.36 -1.02
C ARG A 149 -15.97 -34.45 0.46
N GLU A 150 -16.68 -35.50 0.86
CA GLU A 150 -16.96 -35.75 2.27
C GLU A 150 -15.63 -36.06 2.98
N GLU A 151 -15.22 -35.22 3.94
CA GLU A 151 -14.12 -35.54 4.85
C GLU A 151 -14.61 -36.60 5.84
N SER A 152 -14.25 -37.86 5.60
CA SER A 152 -14.51 -38.96 6.52
C SER A 152 -13.57 -38.86 7.71
N LEU A 153 -14.13 -38.74 8.92
CA LEU A 153 -13.45 -38.71 10.22
C LEU A 153 -12.71 -40.03 10.59
N GLU A 154 -12.51 -40.94 9.65
CA GLU A 154 -11.90 -42.27 9.84
C GLU A 154 -10.38 -42.27 9.54
N GLU A 155 -9.82 -41.20 8.97
CA GLU A 155 -8.41 -41.16 8.56
C GLU A 155 -7.43 -40.67 9.68
N GLU A 156 -7.92 -40.38 10.90
CA GLU A 156 -7.11 -39.91 12.04
C GLU A 156 -6.94 -40.93 13.20
N GLU A 157 -7.14 -42.24 12.98
CA GLU A 157 -6.79 -43.30 13.96
C GLU A 157 -5.56 -44.14 13.55
#